data_AF-A0A1C0U5V0-F1
#
_entry.id   AF-A0A1C0U5V0-F1
#
_cell.length_a   1.000
_cell.length_b   1.000
_cell.length_c   1.000
_cell.angle_alpha   90.00
_cell.angle_beta   90.00
_cell.angle_gamma   90.00
#
_symmetry.space_group_name_H-M   'P 1'
#
loop_
_entity.id
_entity.type
_entity.pdbx_description
1 polymer ?
#
loop_
_entity_poly.entity_id
_entity_poly.type
_entity_poly.pdbx_seq_one_letter_code
_entity_poly.pdbx_strand_id
1 'polypeptide(L)'
;MAINIKELIDNLGQTAEQLIEKKIIPANKFEYFFEGDEEFFCKPEPGLRLTFHNVLRRLHSVEFVLINVYDNNDSYNGDMPPPFLNSMDKTTVRTLMGEPESSGGPKKIPVIGLMGTL
;
A
#
# COMPACT_ATOMS: atom_id res chain seq x y z
N MET A 1 0.85 -8.62 -15.62
CA MET A 1 1.95 -7.69 -15.93
C MET A 1 2.19 -6.94 -14.63
N ALA A 2 3.36 -7.09 -14.02
CA ALA A 2 3.63 -6.48 -12.72
C ALA A 2 3.63 -4.95 -12.82
N ILE A 3 3.03 -4.28 -11.84
CA ILE A 3 3.01 -2.82 -11.77
C ILE A 3 4.38 -2.32 -11.33
N ASN A 4 4.92 -1.31 -12.00
CA ASN A 4 6.21 -0.74 -11.65
C ASN A 4 6.07 0.26 -10.49
N ILE A 5 6.66 -0.04 -9.34
CA ILE A 5 6.61 0.85 -8.17
C ILE A 5 7.27 2.20 -8.45
N LYS A 6 8.36 2.25 -9.22
CA LYS A 6 9.01 3.53 -9.54
C LYS A 6 8.06 4.43 -10.33
N GLU A 7 7.33 3.86 -11.29
CA GLU A 7 6.32 4.59 -12.04
C GLU A 7 5.21 5.11 -11.12
N LEU A 8 4.77 4.34 -10.12
CA LEU A 8 3.80 4.81 -9.13
C LEU A 8 4.34 5.99 -8.30
N ILE A 9 5.58 5.89 -7.83
CA ILE A 9 6.25 6.97 -7.06
C ILE A 9 6.36 8.24 -7.91
N ASP A 10 6.76 8.11 -9.17
CA ASP A 10 6.89 9.24 -10.11
C ASP A 10 5.52 9.91 -10.41
N ASN A 11 4.40 9.23 -10.15
CA ASN A 11 3.05 9.75 -10.35
C ASN A 11 2.31 10.06 -9.03
N LEU A 12 3.00 10.14 -7.88
CA LEU A 12 2.44 10.67 -6.64
C LEU A 12 1.77 12.04 -6.86
N GLY A 13 0.63 12.26 -6.21
CA GLY A 13 -0.19 13.47 -6.34
C GLY A 13 -1.14 13.49 -7.53
N GLN A 14 -1.08 12.51 -8.45
CA GLN A 14 -2.06 12.38 -9.52
C GLN A 14 -3.34 11.69 -9.04
N THR A 15 -4.45 11.97 -9.74
CA THR A 15 -5.74 11.37 -9.38
C THR A 15 -5.83 9.92 -9.82
N ALA A 16 -6.69 9.15 -9.14
CA ALA A 16 -7.01 7.78 -9.54
C ALA A 16 -7.39 7.69 -11.03
N GLU A 17 -8.19 8.62 -11.53
CA GLU A 17 -8.61 8.72 -12.94
C GLU A 17 -7.41 8.85 -13.88
N GLN A 18 -6.47 9.75 -13.56
CA GLN A 18 -5.28 9.99 -14.38
C GLN A 18 -4.40 8.74 -14.44
N LEU A 19 -4.25 8.02 -13.32
CA LEU A 19 -3.50 6.77 -13.29
C LEU A 19 -4.17 5.65 -14.09
N ILE A 20 -5.51 5.59 -14.08
CA ILE A 20 -6.29 4.63 -14.88
C ILE A 20 -6.20 4.96 -16.37
N GLU A 21 -6.33 6.23 -16.75
CA GLU A 21 -6.23 6.69 -18.13
C GLU A 21 -4.84 6.39 -18.71
N LYS A 22 -3.79 6.59 -17.92
CA LYS A 22 -2.42 6.20 -18.24
C LYS A 22 -2.17 4.68 -18.21
N LYS A 23 -3.14 3.89 -17.76
CA LYS A 23 -3.06 2.43 -17.59
C LYS A 23 -1.98 1.98 -16.60
N ILE A 24 -1.63 2.82 -15.64
CA ILE A 24 -0.69 2.50 -14.56
C ILE A 24 -1.37 1.58 -13.53
N ILE A 25 -2.67 1.79 -13.28
CA ILE A 25 -3.47 0.98 -12.37
C ILE A 25 -4.80 0.54 -13.02
N PRO A 26 -5.40 -0.58 -12.61
CA PRO A 26 -6.70 -1.02 -13.12
C PRO A 26 -7.86 -0.17 -12.56
N ALA A 27 -8.95 -0.05 -13.35
CA ALA A 27 -10.09 0.80 -13.02
C ALA A 27 -10.99 0.29 -11.86
N ASN A 28 -10.89 -0.99 -11.45
CA ASN A 28 -11.93 -1.67 -10.67
C ASN A 28 -11.46 -2.24 -9.32
N LYS A 29 -10.56 -1.55 -8.60
CA LYS A 29 -9.96 -2.10 -7.37
C LYS A 29 -9.92 -1.13 -6.19
N PHE A 30 -10.90 -0.24 -6.06
CA PHE A 30 -10.94 0.70 -4.93
C PHE A 30 -11.81 0.18 -3.80
N GLU A 31 -11.28 0.27 -2.58
CA GLU A 31 -11.90 -0.13 -1.34
C GLU A 31 -11.81 1.02 -0.32
N TYR A 32 -12.81 1.13 0.55
CA TYR A 32 -12.82 2.03 1.71
C TYR A 32 -12.71 1.17 2.97
N PHE A 33 -12.05 1.64 4.04
CA PHE A 33 -12.13 0.90 5.31
C PHE A 33 -13.53 1.07 5.92
N PHE A 34 -14.08 2.28 5.88
CA PHE A 34 -15.43 2.64 6.31
C PHE A 34 -16.06 3.68 5.37
N GLU A 35 -17.39 3.71 5.34
CA GLU A 35 -18.12 4.74 4.60
C GLU A 35 -17.86 6.12 5.23
N GLY A 36 -17.44 7.09 4.41
CA GLY A 36 -17.11 8.44 4.88
C GLY A 36 -15.64 8.65 5.28
N ASP A 37 -14.77 7.66 5.11
CA ASP A 37 -13.34 7.82 5.37
C ASP A 37 -12.70 8.95 4.55
N GLU A 38 -11.68 9.58 5.12
CA GLU A 38 -10.86 10.60 4.44
C GLU A 38 -9.97 10.00 3.36
N GLU A 39 -9.80 8.69 3.36
CA GLU A 39 -8.94 7.94 2.45
C GLU A 39 -9.66 6.73 1.87
N PHE A 40 -9.29 6.35 0.66
CA PHE A 40 -9.61 5.05 0.08
C PHE A 40 -8.34 4.42 -0.48
N PHE A 41 -8.33 3.11 -0.68
CA PHE A 41 -7.15 2.41 -1.15
C PHE A 41 -7.45 1.51 -2.33
N CYS A 42 -6.39 1.15 -3.05
CA CYS A 42 -6.41 0.17 -4.12
C CYS A 42 -5.31 -0.86 -3.87
N LYS A 43 -5.63 -2.13 -4.06
CA LYS A 43 -4.68 -3.25 -4.03
C LYS A 43 -4.56 -3.84 -5.43
N PRO A 44 -3.81 -3.17 -6.32
CA PRO A 44 -3.84 -3.54 -7.72
C PRO A 44 -3.15 -4.89 -7.97
N GLU A 45 -2.18 -5.25 -7.11
CA GLU A 45 -1.47 -6.53 -7.13
C GLU A 45 -1.13 -7.02 -5.71
N PRO A 46 -0.90 -8.33 -5.54
CA PRO A 46 -0.34 -8.92 -4.32
C PRO A 46 0.85 -8.10 -3.77
N GLY A 47 0.80 -7.78 -2.48
CA GLY A 47 1.88 -7.09 -1.78
C GLY A 47 2.02 -5.60 -2.11
N LEU A 48 1.04 -5.00 -2.80
CA LEU A 48 1.02 -3.58 -3.14
C LEU A 48 -0.29 -2.92 -2.69
N ARG A 49 -0.18 -1.78 -2.02
CA ARG A 49 -1.30 -0.94 -1.57
C ARG A 49 -1.05 0.51 -1.96
N LEU A 50 -2.04 1.11 -2.57
CA LEU A 50 -2.05 2.51 -2.97
C LEU A 50 -3.13 3.23 -2.17
N THR A 51 -2.78 4.32 -1.48
CA THR A 51 -3.74 5.08 -0.67
C THR A 51 -3.95 6.46 -1.27
N PHE A 52 -5.23 6.82 -1.40
CA PHE A 52 -5.71 8.02 -2.05
C PHE A 52 -6.51 8.86 -1.06
N HIS A 53 -6.33 10.17 -1.15
CA HIS A 53 -7.18 11.12 -0.45
C HIS A 53 -8.59 11.06 -1.06
N ASN A 54 -9.64 10.93 -0.26
CA ASN A 54 -11.02 10.73 -0.74
C ASN A 54 -11.54 11.92 -1.57
N VAL A 55 -11.48 13.14 -1.03
CA VAL A 55 -11.99 14.34 -1.75
C VAL A 55 -11.22 14.66 -3.03
N LEU A 56 -9.89 14.75 -2.96
CA LEU A 56 -9.06 15.11 -4.12
C LEU A 56 -8.80 13.93 -5.06
N ARG A 57 -9.07 12.70 -4.60
CA ARG A 57 -8.80 11.43 -5.28
C ARG A 57 -7.35 11.23 -5.69
N ARG A 58 -6.42 11.92 -5.01
CA ARG A 58 -4.98 11.94 -5.31
C ARG A 58 -4.24 10.84 -4.56
N LEU A 59 -3.34 10.15 -5.26
CA LEU A 59 -2.42 9.19 -4.68
C LEU A 59 -1.44 9.92 -3.76
N HIS A 60 -1.37 9.53 -2.48
CA HIS A 60 -0.43 10.12 -1.51
C HIS A 60 0.45 9.09 -0.80
N SER A 61 0.09 7.80 -0.85
CA SER A 61 0.91 6.71 -0.29
C SER A 61 1.04 5.55 -1.26
N VAL A 62 2.25 5.02 -1.37
CA VAL A 62 2.58 3.76 -2.07
C VAL A 62 3.25 2.85 -1.06
N GLU A 63 2.61 1.74 -0.73
CA GLU A 63 3.06 0.76 0.25
C GLU A 63 3.27 -0.58 -0.45
N PHE A 64 4.44 -1.19 -0.25
CA PHE A 64 4.76 -2.49 -0.85
C PHE A 64 5.54 -3.40 0.12
N VAL A 65 5.36 -4.70 -0.04
CA VAL A 65 5.98 -5.72 0.81
C VAL A 65 7.39 -6.06 0.31
N LEU A 66 8.40 -5.82 1.15
CA LEU A 66 9.79 -6.21 0.89
C LEU A 66 10.06 -7.67 1.24
N ILE A 67 9.68 -8.09 2.45
CA ILE A 67 9.76 -9.49 2.88
C ILE A 67 8.40 -9.89 3.39
N ASN A 68 7.90 -11.01 2.89
CA ASN A 68 6.76 -11.67 3.46
C ASN A 68 7.19 -12.64 4.56
N VAL A 69 6.86 -12.31 5.81
CA VAL A 69 7.20 -13.13 6.99
C VAL A 69 5.98 -13.89 7.55
N TYR A 70 4.82 -13.78 6.91
CA TYR A 70 3.57 -14.42 7.34
C TYR A 70 3.02 -15.27 6.20
N ASP A 71 2.72 -16.54 6.44
CA ASP A 71 2.28 -17.50 5.41
C ASP A 71 1.02 -17.08 4.61
N ASN A 72 0.25 -16.10 5.11
CA ASN A 72 -0.99 -15.62 4.49
C ASN A 72 -0.91 -14.23 3.87
N ASN A 73 0.25 -13.57 3.85
CA ASN A 73 0.38 -12.29 3.18
C ASN A 73 0.78 -12.47 1.71
N ASP A 74 0.46 -11.47 0.91
CA ASP A 74 0.81 -11.40 -0.50
C ASP A 74 2.18 -10.74 -0.66
N SER A 75 3.11 -11.40 -1.37
CA SER A 75 4.42 -10.83 -1.73
C SER A 75 4.32 -10.03 -3.02
N TYR A 76 5.00 -8.88 -3.09
CA TYR A 76 5.16 -8.15 -4.35
C TYR A 76 6.19 -8.83 -5.25
N ASN A 77 5.79 -9.12 -6.49
CA ASN A 77 6.57 -9.93 -7.44
C ASN A 77 7.13 -9.11 -8.61
N GLY A 78 6.90 -7.80 -8.65
CA GLY A 78 7.46 -6.93 -9.69
C GLY A 78 8.89 -6.50 -9.39
N ASP A 79 9.42 -5.65 -10.26
CA ASP A 79 10.75 -5.08 -10.08
C ASP A 79 10.77 -4.17 -8.84
N MET A 80 11.71 -4.44 -7.95
CA MET A 80 11.89 -3.67 -6.73
C MET A 80 12.64 -2.37 -7.05
N PRO A 81 12.13 -1.18 -6.68
CA PRO A 81 12.84 0.06 -6.94
C PRO A 81 14.14 0.10 -6.14
N PRO A 82 15.28 0.48 -6.76
CA PRO A 82 16.50 0.72 -6.01
C PRO A 82 16.27 1.75 -4.90
N PRO A 83 16.85 1.56 -3.70
CA PRO A 83 17.86 0.56 -3.34
C PRO A 83 17.30 -0.74 -2.73
N PHE A 84 15.99 -0.99 -2.82
CA PHE A 84 15.34 -2.07 -2.09
C PHE A 84 15.50 -3.45 -2.75
N LEU A 85 15.43 -4.52 -1.93
CA LEU A 85 15.43 -5.93 -2.38
C LEU A 85 14.39 -6.73 -1.60
N ASN A 86 13.87 -7.81 -2.22
CA ASN A 86 12.86 -8.72 -1.64
C ASN A 86 13.34 -9.59 -0.44
N SER A 87 14.46 -9.20 0.16
CA SER A 87 15.13 -9.89 1.28
C SER A 87 15.61 -8.89 2.34
N MET A 88 15.22 -7.62 2.25
CA MET A 88 15.60 -6.59 3.22
C MET A 88 14.69 -6.59 4.44
N ASP A 89 15.24 -7.02 5.57
CA ASP A 89 14.53 -6.98 6.84
C ASP A 89 14.51 -5.57 7.43
N LYS A 90 13.82 -5.40 8.55
CA LYS A 90 13.71 -4.11 9.25
C LYS A 90 15.08 -3.50 9.58
N THR A 91 16.04 -4.32 9.97
CA THR A 91 17.40 -3.87 10.34
C THR A 91 18.12 -3.32 9.11
N THR A 92 18.05 -4.03 7.99
CA THR A 92 18.65 -3.65 6.71
C THR A 92 18.05 -2.35 6.19
N VAL A 93 16.72 -2.24 6.20
CA VAL A 93 16.02 -1.02 5.75
C VAL A 93 16.42 0.19 6.59
N ARG A 94 16.48 0.05 7.93
CA ARG A 94 16.89 1.15 8.82
C ARG A 94 18.35 1.54 8.68
N THR A 95 19.23 0.58 8.43
CA THR A 95 20.64 0.86 8.16
C THR A 95 20.81 1.68 6.89
N LEU A 96 19.95 1.44 5.89
CA LEU A 96 19.99 2.10 4.58
C LEU A 96 19.28 3.46 4.57
N MET A 97 18.10 3.55 5.20
CA MET A 97 17.20 4.71 5.11
C MET A 97 17.17 5.57 6.39
N GLY A 98 17.79 5.10 7.49
CA GLY A 98 17.70 5.73 8.81
C GLY A 98 16.48 5.29 9.62
N GLU A 99 16.22 5.99 10.72
CA GLU A 99 15.02 5.74 11.52
C GLU A 99 13.77 6.30 10.82
N PRO A 100 12.64 5.56 10.86
CA PRO A 100 11.42 6.01 10.23
C PRO A 100 10.84 7.22 10.97
N GLU A 101 10.20 8.11 10.23
CA GLU A 101 9.45 9.25 10.79
C GLU A 101 8.37 8.80 11.79
N SER A 102 7.75 7.65 11.53
CA SER A 102 6.78 7.01 12.42
C SER A 102 6.93 5.50 12.36
N SER A 103 6.81 4.82 13.51
CA SER A 103 6.75 3.36 13.56
C SER A 103 5.62 2.89 14.46
N GLY A 104 4.72 2.09 13.90
CA GLY A 104 3.71 1.38 14.68
C GLY A 104 4.34 0.19 15.41
N GLY A 105 4.26 0.18 16.74
CA GLY A 105 4.51 -1.05 17.51
C GLY A 105 3.40 -2.08 17.29
N PRO A 106 3.54 -3.29 17.87
CA PRO A 106 2.46 -4.28 17.86
C PRO A 106 1.17 -3.67 18.42
N LYS A 107 0.17 -3.46 17.56
CA LYS A 107 -1.16 -3.01 17.99
C LYS A 107 -2.06 -4.21 18.13
N LYS A 108 -2.68 -4.38 19.31
CA LYS A 108 -3.85 -5.23 19.45
C LYS A 108 -4.96 -4.55 18.65
N ILE A 109 -5.49 -5.22 17.63
CA ILE A 109 -6.73 -4.80 16.98
C ILE A 109 -7.81 -4.88 18.07
N PRO A 110 -8.48 -3.77 18.43
CA PRO A 110 -9.61 -3.88 19.34
C PRO A 110 -10.65 -4.78 18.67
N VAL A 111 -11.07 -5.84 19.35
CA VAL A 111 -12.20 -6.66 18.91
C VAL A 111 -13.44 -5.79 19.04
N ILE A 112 -13.84 -5.14 17.95
CA ILE A 112 -15.12 -4.45 17.88
C ILE A 112 -16.19 -5.53 17.71
N GLY A 113 -16.79 -5.91 18.85
CA GLY A 113 -18.10 -6.54 19.02
C GLY A 113 -18.59 -7.56 17.99
N LEU A 114 -18.30 -8.84 18.22
CA LEU A 114 -19.28 -9.89 17.97
C LEU A 114 -20.39 -9.76 19.02
N MET A 115 -21.37 -8.89 18.79
CA MET A 115 -22.71 -9.08 19.36
C MET A 115 -23.66 -9.32 18.19
N GLY A 116 -23.70 -10.57 17.74
CA GLY A 116 -24.85 -11.06 17.01
C GLY A 116 -26.01 -11.13 18.01
N THR A 117 -27.08 -10.40 17.75
CA THR A 117 -28.40 -10.73 18.28
C THR A 117 -29.15 -11.48 17.19
N LEU A 118 -29.52 -12.72 17.50
CA LEU A 118 -30.55 -13.49 16.80
C LEU A 118 -31.88 -12.72 16.83
#